data_AF-A0A0C2D360-F1
#
_entry.id   AF-A0A0C2D360-F1
#
_cell.length_a   1.000
_cell.length_b   1.000
_cell.length_c   1.000
_cell.angle_alpha   90.00
_cell.angle_beta   90.00
_cell.angle_gamma   90.00
#
_symmetry.space_group_name_H-M   'P 1'
#
loop_
_entity.id
_entity.type
_entity.pdbx_description
1 polymer ?
#
loop_
_entity_poly.entity_id
_entity_poly.type
_entity_poly.pdbx_seq_one_letter_code
_entity_poly.pdbx_strand_id
1 'polypeptide(L)'
;MAAFLADLTQRRGIDAAYIPPYRALTTAFLNHRAGRPLDQLGPEDVEAFVASRVALGEPDNRTKAARTAATAFVQFVHSGGLIPLTPAPTQPRPAEPPHAARPDQPALTTMRDDLRRVLSADAMIFAVTLMIPLLLMFLGPLFGIMGLIVHYAALAGAFFVILDHVAAGRPGLPHGLGDNLAQSFGRGFLITLVAVLPALLTAYYVGTWGLVLASAILGAMLVPAAALATYATQSGLAAIAPHLWVQIVRRIPHDYLKVAALYVGLVAGMGFWKATAPVWLGLFGLLIRGPVGCLFVFAMATSLGGVIHRNRTELGI
;
A
#
# COMPACT_ATOMS: atom_id res chain seq x y z
N MET A 1 -10.55 12.70 26.41
CA MET A 1 -10.42 11.22 26.39
C MET A 1 -11.41 10.57 25.43
N ALA A 2 -12.73 10.76 25.58
CA ALA A 2 -13.72 10.14 24.67
C ALA A 2 -13.48 10.47 23.18
N ALA A 3 -13.19 11.74 22.85
CA ALA A 3 -12.88 12.15 21.48
C ALA A 3 -11.61 11.48 20.90
N PHE A 4 -10.60 11.23 21.74
CA PHE A 4 -9.38 10.51 21.34
C PHE A 4 -9.66 9.03 21.05
N LEU A 5 -10.48 8.36 21.87
CA LEU A 5 -10.84 6.95 21.63
C LEU A 5 -11.72 6.81 20.37
N ALA A 6 -12.57 7.80 20.09
CA ALA A 6 -13.33 7.87 18.84
C ALA A 6 -12.40 8.09 17.63
N ASP A 7 -11.38 8.93 17.74
CA ASP A 7 -10.37 9.11 16.69
C ASP A 7 -9.58 7.83 16.41
N LEU A 8 -9.17 7.12 17.46
CA LEU A 8 -8.44 5.85 17.32
C LEU A 8 -9.25 4.80 16.55
N THR A 9 -10.56 4.75 16.77
CA THR A 9 -11.45 3.79 16.11
C THR A 9 -11.88 4.23 14.72
N GLN A 10 -12.32 5.49 14.58
CA GLN A 10 -12.95 5.99 13.35
C GLN A 10 -11.94 6.49 12.32
N ARG A 11 -10.83 7.10 12.75
CA ARG A 11 -9.82 7.66 11.83
C ARG A 11 -8.57 6.80 11.70
N ARG A 12 -8.14 6.17 12.79
CA ARG A 12 -6.92 5.35 12.80
C ARG A 12 -7.18 3.85 12.64
N GLY A 13 -8.44 3.42 12.60
CA GLY A 13 -8.83 2.03 12.34
C GLY A 13 -8.31 1.02 13.39
N ILE A 14 -8.07 1.47 14.62
CA ILE A 14 -7.61 0.59 15.71
C ILE A 14 -8.78 -0.29 16.17
N ASP A 15 -8.55 -1.60 16.20
CA ASP A 15 -9.52 -2.60 16.65
C ASP A 15 -9.95 -2.32 18.11
N ALA A 16 -11.25 -2.52 18.37
CA ALA A 16 -11.88 -2.34 19.66
C ALA A 16 -11.16 -3.09 20.80
N ALA A 17 -10.54 -4.24 20.51
CA ALA A 17 -9.77 -5.00 21.48
C ALA A 17 -8.55 -4.25 22.04
N TYR A 18 -8.00 -3.29 21.28
CA TYR A 18 -6.84 -2.49 21.70
C TYR A 18 -7.23 -1.15 22.33
N ILE A 19 -8.50 -0.78 22.36
CA ILE A 19 -8.96 0.47 23.00
C ILE A 19 -8.71 0.48 24.52
N PRO A 20 -9.04 -0.58 25.29
CA PRO A 20 -8.81 -0.58 26.74
C PRO A 20 -7.34 -0.34 27.15
N PRO A 21 -6.34 -1.02 26.56
CA PRO A 21 -4.94 -0.76 26.91
C PRO A 21 -4.47 0.64 26.49
N TYR A 22 -4.91 1.15 25.33
CA TYR A 22 -4.61 2.55 24.93
C TYR A 22 -5.20 3.56 25.91
N ARG A 23 -6.46 3.38 26.32
CA ARG A 23 -7.11 4.24 27.32
C ARG A 23 -6.32 4.24 28.64
N ALA A 24 -5.91 3.08 29.13
CA ALA A 24 -5.17 2.95 30.39
C ALA A 24 -3.82 3.68 30.32
N LEU A 25 -3.05 3.48 29.24
CA LEU A 25 -1.74 4.09 29.06
C LEU A 25 -1.83 5.60 28.89
N THR A 26 -2.77 6.10 28.09
CA THR A 26 -2.99 7.54 27.90
C THR A 26 -3.49 8.21 29.19
N THR A 27 -4.34 7.54 29.97
CA THR A 27 -4.78 8.07 31.27
C THR A 27 -3.60 8.20 32.22
N ALA A 28 -2.72 7.20 32.25
CA ALA A 28 -1.54 7.26 33.09
C ALA A 28 -0.51 8.31 32.62
N PHE A 29 -0.38 8.53 31.32
CA PHE A 29 0.39 9.65 30.76
C PHE A 29 -0.18 11.00 31.21
N LEU A 30 -1.50 11.16 31.15
CA LEU A 30 -2.18 12.38 31.59
C LEU A 30 -2.07 12.65 33.09
N ASN A 31 -1.94 11.59 33.91
CA ASN A 31 -1.71 11.73 35.35
C ASN A 31 -0.25 12.07 35.66
N HIS A 32 0.70 11.72 34.78
CA HIS A 32 2.12 12.01 34.95
C HIS A 32 2.47 13.49 34.71
N ARG A 33 1.71 14.20 33.85
CA ARG A 33 2.06 15.54 33.33
C ARG A 33 2.02 16.74 34.30
N ALA A 34 1.93 16.51 35.61
CA ALA A 34 2.05 17.51 36.69
C ALA A 34 1.45 18.91 36.39
N GLY A 35 0.25 18.97 35.81
CA GLY A 35 -0.48 20.23 35.58
C GLY A 35 -0.13 21.00 34.30
N ARG A 36 0.73 20.48 33.40
CA ARG A 36 0.96 21.10 32.09
C ARG A 36 -0.32 21.11 31.23
N PRO A 37 -0.63 22.23 30.55
CA PRO A 37 -1.80 22.33 29.69
C PRO A 37 -1.63 21.42 28.46
N LEU A 38 -2.74 20.92 27.92
CA LEU A 38 -2.73 19.83 26.92
C LEU A 38 -2.07 20.24 25.60
N ASP A 39 -2.22 21.50 25.22
CA ASP A 39 -1.72 22.15 24.01
C ASP A 39 -0.19 22.33 24.00
N GLN A 40 0.47 22.20 25.16
CA GLN A 40 1.91 22.32 25.30
C GLN A 40 2.62 20.96 25.42
N LEU A 41 1.91 19.85 25.24
CA LEU A 41 2.49 18.52 25.38
C LEU A 41 3.41 18.18 24.21
N GLY A 42 4.71 18.06 24.44
CA GLY A 42 5.70 17.79 23.40
C GLY A 42 6.23 16.35 23.37
N PRO A 43 7.12 16.04 22.41
CA PRO A 43 7.87 14.78 22.40
C PRO A 43 8.72 14.59 23.68
N GLU A 44 9.18 15.67 24.31
CA GLU A 44 9.90 15.64 25.57
C GLU A 44 9.06 15.09 26.73
N ASP A 45 7.76 15.37 26.78
CA ASP A 45 6.87 14.84 27.82
C ASP A 45 6.63 13.34 27.63
N VAL A 46 6.60 12.89 26.38
CA VAL A 46 6.50 11.46 26.05
C VAL A 46 7.75 10.72 26.51
N GLU A 47 8.93 11.27 26.25
CA GLU A 47 10.18 10.65 26.69
C GLU A 47 10.34 10.67 28.21
N ALA A 48 9.93 11.76 28.88
CA ALA A 48 9.91 11.81 30.35
C ALA A 48 8.98 10.74 30.95
N PHE A 49 7.79 10.55 30.36
CA PHE A 49 6.86 9.51 30.77
C PHE A 49 7.43 8.10 30.55
N VAL A 50 8.05 7.84 29.40
CA VAL A 50 8.67 6.54 29.10
C VAL A 50 9.85 6.28 30.05
N ALA A 51 10.69 7.28 30.31
CA ALA A 51 11.79 7.18 31.26
C ALA A 51 11.29 6.85 32.68
N SER A 52 10.18 7.45 33.12
CA SER A 52 9.56 7.13 34.41
C SER A 52 9.08 5.67 34.51
N ARG A 53 8.58 5.10 33.40
CA ARG A 53 8.14 3.69 33.33
C ARG A 53 9.31 2.71 33.34
N VAL A 54 10.40 3.07 32.67
CA VAL A 54 11.66 2.30 32.71
C VAL A 54 12.23 2.29 34.13
N ALA A 55 12.21 3.43 34.82
CA ALA A 55 12.64 3.53 36.22
C ALA A 55 11.79 2.68 37.18
N LEU A 56 10.52 2.43 36.85
CA LEU A 56 9.62 1.53 37.58
C LEU A 56 9.84 0.03 37.25
N GLY A 57 10.81 -0.29 36.38
CA GLY A 57 11.15 -1.68 36.02
C GLY A 57 10.12 -2.33 35.10
N GLU A 58 9.36 -1.55 34.32
CA GLU A 58 8.42 -2.13 33.37
C GLU A 58 9.13 -2.83 32.19
N PRO A 59 8.57 -3.94 31.67
CA PRO A 59 9.16 -4.66 30.55
C PRO A 59 9.12 -3.83 29.26
N ASP A 60 10.12 -4.03 28.40
CA ASP A 60 10.32 -3.28 27.13
C ASP A 60 9.09 -3.22 26.22
N ASN A 61 8.27 -4.28 26.20
CA ASN A 61 7.06 -4.29 25.39
C ASN A 61 6.00 -3.32 25.91
N ARG A 62 5.92 -3.13 27.23
CA ARG A 62 4.99 -2.17 27.85
C ARG A 62 5.49 -0.73 27.69
N THR A 63 6.79 -0.50 27.77
CA THR A 63 7.37 0.85 27.56
C THR A 63 7.22 1.28 26.10
N LYS A 64 7.39 0.38 25.13
CA LYS A 64 7.07 0.63 23.71
C LYS A 64 5.59 0.97 23.49
N ALA A 65 4.69 0.17 24.07
CA ALA A 65 3.25 0.44 23.97
C ALA A 65 2.87 1.79 24.62
N ALA A 66 3.48 2.12 25.76
CA ALA A 66 3.30 3.39 26.45
C ALA A 66 3.76 4.57 25.59
N ARG A 67 4.92 4.45 24.93
CA ARG A 67 5.42 5.43 23.97
C ARG A 67 4.43 5.64 22.83
N THR A 68 3.99 4.55 22.18
CA THR A 68 3.04 4.63 21.06
C THR A 68 1.72 5.30 21.47
N ALA A 69 1.16 4.94 22.63
CA ALA A 69 -0.09 5.52 23.12
C ALA A 69 0.05 7.01 23.48
N ALA A 70 1.16 7.41 24.10
CA ALA A 70 1.43 8.80 24.45
C ALA A 70 1.69 9.66 23.19
N THR A 71 2.50 9.18 22.24
CA THR A 71 2.74 9.87 20.96
C THR A 71 1.45 10.05 20.16
N ALA A 72 0.61 9.01 20.07
CA ALA A 72 -0.67 9.10 19.37
C ALA A 72 -1.59 10.15 20.01
N PHE A 73 -1.59 10.26 21.35
CA PHE A 73 -2.37 11.26 22.06
C PHE A 73 -1.84 12.68 21.85
N VAL A 74 -0.52 12.89 21.91
CA VAL A 74 0.09 14.20 21.64
C VAL A 74 -0.25 14.68 20.23
N GLN A 75 -0.12 13.80 19.23
CA GLN A 75 -0.52 14.10 17.85
C GLN A 75 -2.02 14.44 17.72
N PHE A 76 -2.88 13.74 18.46
CA PHE A 76 -4.31 14.03 18.49
C PHE A 76 -4.61 15.42 19.05
N VAL A 77 -3.92 15.82 20.12
CA VAL A 77 -4.08 17.16 20.68
C VAL A 77 -3.56 18.24 19.72
N HIS A 78 -2.39 18.02 19.11
CA HIS A 78 -1.78 18.95 18.15
C HIS A 78 -2.59 19.13 16.87
N SER A 79 -3.35 18.11 16.47
CA SER A 79 -4.26 18.18 15.32
C SER A 79 -5.62 18.83 15.65
N GLY A 80 -5.78 19.41 16.85
CA GLY A 80 -6.99 20.12 17.25
C GLY A 80 -8.13 19.22 17.74
N GLY A 81 -7.85 17.97 18.10
CA GLY A 81 -8.85 16.99 18.52
C GLY A 81 -9.61 17.30 19.83
N LEU A 82 -9.26 18.39 20.53
CA LEU A 82 -9.91 18.82 21.78
C LEU A 82 -11.09 19.78 21.58
N ILE A 83 -11.37 20.23 20.35
CA ILE A 83 -12.54 21.05 20.05
C ILE A 83 -13.79 20.15 20.08
N PRO A 84 -14.83 20.48 20.87
CA PRO A 84 -16.04 19.65 20.97
C PRO A 84 -16.71 19.52 19.61
N LEU A 85 -16.84 18.28 19.14
CA LEU A 85 -17.57 17.89 17.94
C LEU A 85 -19.08 18.16 18.16
N THR A 86 -19.50 19.40 17.89
CA THR A 86 -20.82 19.61 17.29
C THR A 86 -20.78 18.84 15.96
N PRO A 87 -21.79 18.02 15.59
CA PRO A 87 -21.77 17.32 14.31
C PRO A 87 -21.91 18.35 13.19
N ALA A 88 -20.77 18.89 12.78
CA ALA A 88 -20.61 19.76 11.64
C ALA A 88 -20.24 18.89 10.43
N PRO A 89 -20.77 19.25 9.25
CA PRO A 89 -20.71 18.43 8.04
C PRO A 89 -19.26 18.14 7.66
N THR A 90 -19.07 16.94 7.09
CA THR A 90 -17.83 16.42 6.51
C THR A 90 -16.96 17.53 5.91
N GLN A 91 -15.95 18.00 6.64
CA GLN A 91 -15.01 18.97 6.09
C GLN A 91 -13.98 18.25 5.21
N PRO A 92 -13.79 18.70 3.96
CA PRO A 92 -12.84 18.10 3.03
C PRO A 92 -11.40 18.30 3.50
N ARG A 93 -10.57 17.31 3.17
CA ARG A 93 -9.10 17.38 3.19
C ARG A 93 -8.63 18.70 2.55
N PRO A 94 -7.57 19.36 3.07
CA PRO A 94 -7.07 20.62 2.53
C PRO A 94 -6.93 20.55 1.01
N ALA A 95 -7.59 21.48 0.33
CA ALA A 95 -7.56 21.60 -1.11
C ALA A 95 -6.13 21.95 -1.55
N GLU A 96 -5.43 20.93 -2.05
CA GLU A 96 -4.46 21.12 -3.11
C GLU A 96 -5.14 21.98 -4.20
N PRO A 97 -4.51 23.06 -4.71
CA PRO A 97 -5.17 24.01 -5.59
C PRO A 97 -5.85 23.26 -6.73
N PRO A 98 -7.11 23.59 -7.04
CA PRO A 98 -7.90 22.84 -8.00
C PRO A 98 -7.22 22.97 -9.36
N HIS A 99 -6.50 21.95 -9.78
CA HIS A 99 -6.47 21.66 -11.20
C HIS A 99 -7.90 21.35 -11.58
N ALA A 100 -8.53 22.35 -12.20
CA ALA A 100 -9.92 22.34 -12.63
C ALA A 100 -10.29 20.94 -13.10
N ALA A 101 -11.13 20.26 -12.30
CA ALA A 101 -11.83 19.10 -12.76
C ALA A 101 -12.61 19.56 -13.99
N ARG A 102 -12.15 19.15 -15.18
CA ARG A 102 -12.88 19.37 -16.42
C ARG A 102 -14.27 18.75 -16.19
N PRO A 103 -15.37 19.51 -16.30
CA PRO A 103 -16.70 19.03 -15.98
C PRO A 103 -17.22 17.90 -16.91
N ASP A 104 -16.43 17.47 -17.89
CA ASP A 104 -16.83 16.48 -18.92
C ASP A 104 -16.17 15.11 -18.77
N GLN A 105 -15.46 14.79 -17.69
CA GLN A 105 -14.86 13.46 -17.56
C GLN A 105 -15.83 12.47 -16.89
N PRO A 106 -16.27 11.40 -17.60
CA PRO A 106 -17.24 10.46 -17.07
C PRO A 106 -16.69 9.76 -15.84
N ALA A 107 -17.53 9.62 -14.81
CA ALA A 107 -17.25 8.79 -13.65
C ALA A 107 -16.78 7.41 -14.13
N LEU A 108 -15.63 6.95 -13.66
CA LEU A 108 -15.06 5.68 -14.13
C LEU A 108 -15.86 4.53 -13.55
N THR A 109 -16.80 4.04 -14.36
CA THR A 109 -17.71 2.98 -13.96
C THR A 109 -17.17 1.61 -14.31
N THR A 110 -16.21 1.50 -15.25
CA THR A 110 -15.78 0.21 -15.81
C THR A 110 -14.28 -0.05 -15.72
N MET A 111 -13.93 -1.32 -15.60
CA MET A 111 -12.55 -1.83 -15.61
C MET A 111 -11.78 -1.50 -16.90
N ARG A 112 -12.51 -1.27 -18.00
CA ARG A 112 -11.93 -0.82 -19.27
C ARG A 112 -11.37 0.60 -19.14
N ASP A 113 -12.06 1.47 -18.42
CA ASP A 113 -11.64 2.86 -18.23
C ASP A 113 -10.44 2.93 -17.29
N ASP A 114 -10.36 2.04 -16.31
CA ASP A 114 -9.17 1.86 -15.46
C ASP A 114 -7.93 1.50 -16.30
N LEU A 115 -8.05 0.54 -17.22
CA LEU A 115 -6.94 0.10 -18.08
C LEU A 115 -6.51 1.15 -19.12
N ARG A 116 -7.44 1.96 -19.62
CA ARG A 116 -7.12 3.02 -20.59
C ARG A 116 -6.16 4.07 -20.03
N ARG A 117 -6.13 4.27 -18.71
CA ARG A 117 -5.20 5.19 -18.04
C ARG A 117 -3.74 4.80 -18.25
N VAL A 118 -3.46 3.51 -18.41
CA VAL A 118 -2.12 2.98 -18.60
C VAL A 118 -1.58 3.26 -20.01
N LEU A 119 -2.47 3.56 -20.96
CA LEU A 119 -2.10 3.90 -22.34
C LEU A 119 -1.87 5.41 -22.53
N SER A 120 -1.88 6.20 -21.45
CA SER A 120 -1.61 7.64 -21.53
C SER A 120 -0.12 7.94 -21.77
N ALA A 121 0.16 9.13 -22.30
CA ALA A 121 1.53 9.62 -22.44
C ALA A 121 2.24 9.69 -21.09
N ASP A 122 1.54 10.11 -20.03
CA ASP A 122 2.08 10.18 -18.67
C ASP A 122 2.51 8.79 -18.16
N ALA A 123 1.73 7.74 -18.47
CA ALA A 123 2.08 6.36 -18.13
C ALA A 123 3.38 5.93 -18.80
N MET A 124 3.53 6.26 -20.09
CA MET A 124 4.73 5.94 -20.86
C MET A 124 5.95 6.67 -20.33
N ILE A 125 5.83 7.96 -20.06
CA ILE A 125 6.93 8.76 -19.49
C ILE A 125 7.32 8.18 -18.13
N PHE A 126 6.34 7.92 -17.26
CA PHE A 126 6.58 7.38 -15.94
C PHE A 126 7.23 5.99 -15.96
N ALA A 127 6.77 5.12 -16.88
CA ALA A 127 7.37 3.81 -17.11
C ALA A 127 8.83 3.91 -17.58
N VAL A 128 9.14 4.87 -18.47
CA VAL A 128 10.53 5.12 -18.92
C VAL A 128 11.38 5.68 -17.79
N THR A 129 10.85 6.58 -16.96
CA THR A 129 11.58 7.13 -15.81
C THR A 129 11.93 6.04 -14.80
N LEU A 130 11.00 5.10 -14.54
CA LEU A 130 11.26 3.94 -13.67
C LEU A 130 12.37 3.03 -14.18
N MET A 131 12.72 3.10 -15.47
CA MET A 131 13.79 2.30 -16.07
C MET A 131 15.18 2.88 -15.90
N ILE A 132 15.30 4.17 -15.57
CA ILE A 132 16.60 4.85 -15.44
C ILE A 132 17.54 4.10 -14.46
N PRO A 133 17.09 3.65 -13.27
CA PRO A 133 17.95 2.89 -12.37
C PRO A 133 18.50 1.60 -12.98
N LEU A 134 17.77 0.96 -13.91
CA LEU A 134 18.25 -0.27 -14.55
C LEU A 134 19.41 -0.02 -15.50
N LEU A 135 19.62 1.21 -15.99
CA LEU A 135 20.79 1.55 -16.79
C LEU A 135 22.11 1.39 -16.01
N LEU A 136 22.06 1.36 -14.68
CA LEU A 136 23.22 1.06 -13.83
C LEU A 136 23.80 -0.33 -14.11
N MET A 137 23.06 -1.24 -14.73
CA MET A 137 23.58 -2.55 -15.14
C MET A 137 24.73 -2.46 -16.15
N PHE A 138 24.80 -1.38 -16.93
CA PHE A 138 25.89 -1.16 -17.90
C PHE A 138 27.21 -0.73 -17.24
N LEU A 139 27.18 -0.29 -15.98
CA LEU A 139 28.36 0.14 -15.22
C LEU A 139 29.05 -1.02 -14.48
N GLY A 140 28.49 -2.23 -14.55
CA GLY A 140 29.03 -3.43 -13.93
C GLY A 140 28.04 -4.14 -12.99
N PRO A 141 28.40 -5.35 -12.51
CA PRO A 141 27.47 -6.24 -11.81
C PRO A 141 26.96 -5.66 -10.48
N LEU A 142 27.83 -5.00 -9.71
CA LEU A 142 27.46 -4.42 -8.40
C LEU A 142 26.48 -3.25 -8.56
N PHE A 143 26.75 -2.34 -9.52
CA PHE A 143 25.84 -1.25 -9.87
C PHE A 143 24.54 -1.76 -10.48
N GLY A 144 24.58 -2.85 -11.26
CA GLY A 144 23.40 -3.52 -11.78
C GLY A 144 22.46 -4.05 -10.70
N ILE A 145 23.01 -4.67 -9.65
CA ILE A 145 22.22 -5.15 -8.51
C ILE A 145 21.58 -3.97 -7.77
N MET A 146 22.33 -2.90 -7.52
CA MET A 146 21.79 -1.68 -6.88
C MET A 146 20.68 -1.06 -7.72
N GLY A 147 20.88 -0.94 -9.03
CA GLY A 147 19.87 -0.45 -9.97
C GLY A 147 18.61 -1.30 -10.00
N LEU A 148 18.75 -2.63 -9.91
CA LEU A 148 17.64 -3.57 -9.82
C LEU A 148 16.83 -3.36 -8.53
N ILE A 149 17.50 -3.21 -7.38
CA ILE A 149 16.84 -2.96 -6.09
C ILE A 149 16.08 -1.64 -6.13
N VAL A 150 16.71 -0.57 -6.61
CA VAL A 150 16.07 0.76 -6.73
C VAL A 150 14.88 0.69 -7.70
N HIS A 151 15.02 0.01 -8.83
CA HIS A 151 13.92 -0.19 -9.78
C HIS A 151 12.72 -0.90 -9.15
N TYR A 152 12.94 -2.02 -8.45
CA TYR A 152 11.85 -2.75 -7.79
C TYR A 152 11.23 -1.95 -6.65
N ALA A 153 12.03 -1.19 -5.88
CA ALA A 153 11.52 -0.29 -4.84
C ALA A 153 10.64 0.81 -5.42
N ALA A 154 11.10 1.45 -6.50
CA ALA A 154 10.34 2.47 -7.21
C ALA A 154 9.07 1.91 -7.86
N LEU A 155 9.13 0.71 -8.44
CA LEU A 155 7.98 0.03 -9.03
C LEU A 155 6.93 -0.36 -7.98
N ALA A 156 7.36 -0.84 -6.81
CA ALA A 156 6.47 -1.11 -5.68
C ALA A 156 5.84 0.17 -5.13
N GLY A 157 6.62 1.25 -5.01
CA GLY A 157 6.11 2.59 -4.67
C GLY A 157 5.06 3.07 -5.67
N ALA A 158 5.39 3.03 -6.96
CA ALA A 158 4.48 3.39 -8.05
C ALA A 158 3.18 2.58 -8.00
N PHE A 159 3.25 1.27 -7.74
CA PHE A 159 2.06 0.42 -7.61
C PHE A 159 1.09 0.96 -6.56
N PHE A 160 1.56 1.25 -5.34
CA PHE A 160 0.68 1.75 -4.27
C PHE A 160 0.21 3.19 -4.49
N VAL A 161 1.06 4.04 -5.07
CA VAL A 161 0.70 5.44 -5.38
C VAL A 161 -0.38 5.49 -6.47
N ILE A 162 -0.25 4.66 -7.52
CA ILE A 162 -1.27 4.52 -8.57
C ILE A 162 -2.56 3.93 -7.99
N LEU A 163 -2.44 2.88 -7.19
CA LEU A 163 -3.57 2.24 -6.55
C LEU A 163 -4.35 3.22 -5.67
N ASP A 164 -3.67 4.03 -4.85
CA ASP A 164 -4.31 5.03 -3.99
C ASP A 164 -4.95 6.16 -4.81
N HIS A 165 -4.25 6.65 -5.84
CA HIS A 165 -4.76 7.69 -6.74
C HIS A 165 -6.05 7.25 -7.45
N VAL A 166 -6.08 6.02 -7.96
CA VAL A 166 -7.26 5.46 -8.64
C VAL A 166 -8.36 5.10 -7.63
N ALA A 167 -8.00 4.56 -6.46
CA ALA A 167 -8.96 4.30 -5.38
C ALA A 167 -9.69 5.58 -4.96
N ALA A 168 -8.97 6.71 -4.91
CA ALA A 168 -9.53 8.04 -4.66
C ALA A 168 -10.44 8.58 -5.78
N GLY A 169 -10.56 7.88 -6.91
CA GLY A 169 -11.38 8.30 -8.05
C GLY A 169 -10.78 9.45 -8.86
N ARG A 170 -9.50 9.80 -8.62
CA ARG A 170 -8.82 10.88 -9.35
C ARG A 170 -8.60 10.47 -10.81
N PRO A 171 -8.73 11.38 -11.80
CA PRO A 171 -8.45 11.06 -13.20
C PRO A 171 -6.94 10.87 -13.48
N GLY A 172 -6.60 10.21 -14.58
CA GLY A 172 -5.20 10.04 -15.04
C GLY A 172 -4.33 9.15 -14.15
N LEU A 173 -3.02 9.40 -14.17
CA LEU A 173 -2.02 8.77 -13.30
C LEU A 173 -1.41 9.80 -12.34
N PRO A 174 -0.90 9.37 -11.18
CA PRO A 174 -0.23 10.25 -10.24
C PRO A 174 1.08 10.81 -10.81
N HIS A 175 1.42 12.04 -10.40
CA HIS A 175 2.69 12.65 -10.73
C HIS A 175 3.69 12.35 -9.61
N GLY A 176 4.72 11.55 -9.92
CA GLY A 176 5.82 11.26 -8.99
C GLY A 176 5.66 9.99 -8.14
N LEU A 177 6.72 9.70 -7.39
CA LEU A 177 6.80 8.60 -6.45
C LEU A 177 6.58 9.18 -5.05
N GLY A 178 5.59 8.68 -4.30
CA GLY A 178 5.30 9.16 -2.95
C GLY A 178 6.46 9.00 -1.97
N ASP A 179 6.37 9.68 -0.83
CA ASP A 179 7.51 9.93 0.08
C ASP A 179 8.05 8.69 0.83
N ASN A 180 7.36 7.53 0.77
CA ASN A 180 7.67 6.34 1.56
C ASN A 180 8.07 5.12 0.70
N LEU A 181 9.15 5.26 -0.07
CA LEU A 181 9.69 4.20 -0.95
C LEU A 181 10.09 2.92 -0.20
N ALA A 182 10.75 3.04 0.96
CA ALA A 182 11.22 1.87 1.73
C ALA A 182 10.06 1.01 2.26
N GLN A 183 9.01 1.65 2.79
CA GLN A 183 7.82 0.95 3.27
C GLN A 183 7.05 0.30 2.10
N SER A 184 6.95 1.01 0.98
CA SER A 184 6.31 0.50 -0.24
C SER A 184 7.07 -0.69 -0.83
N PHE A 185 8.40 -0.66 -0.80
CA PHE A 185 9.25 -1.78 -1.20
C PHE A 185 8.99 -3.01 -0.34
N GLY A 186 9.00 -2.90 0.99
CA GLY A 186 8.72 -4.03 1.88
C GLY A 186 7.34 -4.66 1.63
N ARG A 187 6.31 -3.82 1.42
CA ARG A 187 4.96 -4.27 1.05
C ARG A 187 4.95 -4.99 -0.31
N GLY A 188 5.54 -4.38 -1.34
CA GLY A 188 5.60 -4.95 -2.69
C GLY A 188 6.41 -6.24 -2.77
N PHE A 189 7.49 -6.33 -1.98
CA PHE A 189 8.31 -7.54 -1.87
C PHE A 189 7.51 -8.71 -1.30
N LEU A 190 6.77 -8.50 -0.19
CA LEU A 190 5.95 -9.55 0.40
C LEU A 190 4.82 -10.01 -0.54
N ILE A 191 4.19 -9.08 -1.27
CA ILE A 191 3.19 -9.42 -2.29
C ILE A 191 3.82 -10.24 -3.44
N THR A 192 5.03 -9.89 -3.87
CA THR A 192 5.76 -10.63 -4.90
C THR A 192 6.10 -12.04 -4.42
N LEU A 193 6.46 -12.21 -3.15
CA LEU A 193 6.65 -13.54 -2.57
C LEU A 193 5.37 -14.38 -2.62
N VAL A 194 4.21 -13.81 -2.29
CA VAL A 194 2.92 -14.52 -2.42
C VAL A 194 2.68 -15.00 -3.85
N ALA A 195 3.05 -14.19 -4.84
CA ALA A 195 2.91 -14.54 -6.25
C ALA A 195 3.82 -15.71 -6.68
N VAL A 196 5.08 -15.69 -6.25
CA VAL A 196 6.14 -16.56 -6.81
C VAL A 196 6.38 -17.82 -5.96
N LEU A 197 6.19 -17.74 -4.64
CA LEU A 197 6.51 -18.81 -3.71
C LEU A 197 5.78 -20.13 -4.02
N PRO A 198 4.47 -20.16 -4.38
CA PRO A 198 3.79 -21.40 -4.72
C PRO A 198 4.45 -22.15 -5.89
N ALA A 199 4.86 -21.43 -6.93
CA ALA A 199 5.52 -22.00 -8.10
C ALA A 199 6.93 -22.52 -7.75
N LEU A 200 7.69 -21.76 -6.95
CA LEU A 200 9.03 -22.18 -6.49
C LEU A 200 8.97 -23.45 -5.64
N LEU A 201 8.06 -23.51 -4.66
CA LEU A 201 7.89 -24.69 -3.82
C LEU A 201 7.48 -25.90 -4.65
N THR A 202 6.53 -25.72 -5.57
CA THR A 202 6.07 -26.82 -6.43
C THR A 202 7.18 -27.31 -7.37
N ALA A 203 8.01 -26.41 -7.90
CA ALA A 203 9.15 -26.77 -8.74
C ALA A 203 10.21 -27.54 -7.94
N TYR A 204 10.48 -27.13 -6.70
CA TYR A 204 11.47 -27.76 -5.84
C TYR A 204 11.03 -29.15 -5.33
N TYR A 205 9.77 -29.29 -4.89
CA TYR A 205 9.30 -30.51 -4.23
C TYR A 205 8.63 -31.53 -5.16
N VAL A 206 8.02 -31.10 -6.27
CA VAL A 206 7.19 -31.97 -7.11
C VAL A 206 7.77 -32.15 -8.52
N GLY A 207 8.50 -31.15 -9.02
CA GLY A 207 9.26 -31.26 -10.28
C GLY A 207 8.42 -31.42 -11.56
N THR A 208 7.09 -31.37 -11.49
CA THR A 208 6.21 -31.51 -12.66
C THR A 208 5.75 -30.16 -13.18
N TRP A 209 6.01 -29.89 -14.46
CA TRP A 209 5.70 -28.61 -15.11
C TRP A 209 4.22 -28.22 -15.03
N GLY A 210 3.31 -29.19 -15.12
CA GLY A 210 1.87 -28.92 -15.00
C GLY A 210 1.48 -28.35 -13.63
N LEU A 211 2.04 -28.89 -12.55
CA LEU A 211 1.78 -28.40 -11.19
C LEU A 211 2.49 -27.08 -10.93
N VAL A 212 3.69 -26.86 -11.49
CA VAL A 212 4.37 -25.56 -11.43
C VAL A 212 3.54 -24.47 -12.11
N LEU A 213 2.94 -24.77 -13.26
CA LEU A 213 2.07 -23.83 -13.95
C LEU A 213 0.78 -23.56 -13.16
N ALA A 214 0.14 -24.61 -12.64
CA ALA A 214 -1.07 -24.47 -11.82
C ALA A 214 -0.82 -23.63 -10.55
N SER A 215 0.31 -23.85 -9.88
CA SER A 215 0.72 -23.08 -8.70
C SER A 215 1.13 -21.64 -9.04
N ALA A 216 1.73 -21.39 -10.20
CA ALA A 216 1.97 -20.02 -10.69
C ALA A 216 0.67 -19.26 -10.95
N ILE A 217 -0.33 -19.92 -11.56
CA ILE A 217 -1.67 -19.34 -11.76
C ILE A 217 -2.31 -19.04 -10.40
N LEU A 218 -2.26 -19.98 -9.46
CA LEU A 218 -2.77 -19.78 -8.10
C LEU A 218 -2.10 -18.59 -7.43
N GLY A 219 -0.76 -18.50 -7.49
CA GLY A 219 0.01 -17.39 -6.96
C GLY A 219 -0.46 -16.05 -7.54
N ALA A 220 -0.61 -15.95 -8.86
CA ALA A 220 -1.12 -14.76 -9.52
C ALA A 220 -2.56 -14.40 -9.09
N MET A 221 -3.43 -15.41 -8.89
CA MET A 221 -4.79 -15.19 -8.40
C MET A 221 -4.85 -14.71 -6.96
N LEU A 222 -3.83 -14.98 -6.13
CA LEU A 222 -3.76 -14.53 -4.73
C LEU A 222 -3.23 -13.10 -4.58
N VAL A 223 -2.47 -12.59 -5.57
CA VAL A 223 -1.87 -11.25 -5.52
C VAL A 223 -2.88 -10.13 -5.24
N PRO A 224 -4.06 -10.05 -5.90
CA PRO A 224 -5.03 -9.00 -5.60
C PRO A 224 -5.49 -9.02 -4.15
N ALA A 225 -5.70 -10.19 -3.55
CA ALA A 225 -6.13 -10.30 -2.16
C ALA A 225 -5.02 -9.86 -1.19
N ALA A 226 -3.78 -10.29 -1.45
CA ALA A 226 -2.62 -9.87 -0.67
C ALA A 226 -2.41 -8.34 -0.76
N ALA A 227 -2.53 -7.77 -1.96
CA ALA A 227 -2.40 -6.34 -2.19
C ALA A 227 -3.52 -5.54 -1.49
N LEU A 228 -4.77 -6.01 -1.55
CA LEU A 228 -5.89 -5.40 -0.84
C LEU A 228 -5.72 -5.48 0.68
N ALA A 229 -5.27 -6.62 1.20
CA ALA A 229 -5.00 -6.78 2.64
C ALA A 229 -3.91 -5.82 3.11
N THR A 230 -2.82 -5.69 2.34
CA THR A 230 -1.74 -4.75 2.62
C THR A 230 -2.18 -3.29 2.53
N TYR A 231 -3.05 -2.97 1.57
CA TYR A 231 -3.61 -1.63 1.43
C TYR A 231 -4.55 -1.28 2.59
N ALA A 232 -5.50 -2.17 2.92
CA ALA A 232 -6.48 -1.94 3.98
C ALA A 232 -5.83 -1.80 5.37
N THR A 233 -4.81 -2.63 5.65
CA THR A 233 -4.13 -2.61 6.96
C THR A 233 -2.94 -1.65 7.02
N GLN A 234 -2.53 -1.07 5.89
CA GLN A 234 -1.30 -0.30 5.76
C GLN A 234 -0.05 -1.05 6.28
N SER A 235 -0.07 -2.38 6.23
CA SER A 235 1.00 -3.25 6.74
C SER A 235 1.42 -4.28 5.71
N GLY A 236 2.73 -4.39 5.47
CA GLY A 236 3.29 -5.42 4.60
C GLY A 236 3.03 -6.83 5.13
N LEU A 237 2.97 -7.02 6.45
CA LEU A 237 2.70 -8.33 7.06
C LEU A 237 1.31 -8.87 6.74
N ALA A 238 0.34 -8.01 6.43
CA ALA A 238 -0.97 -8.45 5.97
C ALA A 238 -0.91 -9.13 4.58
N ALA A 239 0.16 -8.91 3.81
CA ALA A 239 0.38 -9.60 2.55
C ALA A 239 0.48 -11.11 2.76
N ILE A 240 0.94 -11.60 3.93
CA ILE A 240 1.14 -13.02 4.24
C ILE A 240 0.09 -13.59 5.21
N ALA A 241 -1.08 -12.93 5.32
CA ALA A 241 -2.14 -13.30 6.25
C ALA A 241 -3.36 -13.89 5.50
N PRO A 242 -3.44 -15.22 5.28
CA PRO A 242 -4.47 -15.83 4.44
C PRO A 242 -5.90 -15.61 4.94
N HIS A 243 -6.07 -15.45 6.25
CA HIS A 243 -7.37 -15.17 6.86
C HIS A 243 -7.95 -13.83 6.38
N LEU A 244 -7.12 -12.80 6.15
CA LEU A 244 -7.56 -11.51 5.60
C LEU A 244 -7.95 -11.65 4.13
N TRP A 245 -7.21 -12.45 3.36
CA TRP A 245 -7.54 -12.70 1.95
C TRP A 245 -8.93 -13.32 1.81
N VAL A 246 -9.22 -14.35 2.61
CA VAL A 246 -10.53 -15.02 2.61
C VAL A 246 -11.65 -14.04 2.97
N GLN A 247 -11.43 -13.14 3.94
CA GLN A 247 -12.42 -12.11 4.28
C GLN A 247 -12.68 -11.14 3.13
N ILE A 248 -11.63 -10.69 2.44
CA ILE A 248 -11.74 -9.80 1.28
C ILE A 248 -12.50 -10.50 0.14
N VAL A 249 -12.11 -11.72 -0.21
CA VAL A 249 -12.75 -12.50 -1.29
C VAL A 249 -14.22 -12.75 -1.00
N ARG A 250 -14.57 -13.01 0.27
CA ARG A 250 -15.98 -13.22 0.67
C ARG A 250 -16.83 -11.95 0.54
N ARG A 251 -16.23 -10.77 0.71
CA ARG A 251 -16.96 -9.49 0.62
C ARG A 251 -17.24 -9.10 -0.83
N ILE A 252 -16.27 -9.30 -1.72
CA ILE A 252 -16.37 -8.87 -3.13
C ILE A 252 -16.10 -10.02 -4.13
N PRO A 253 -16.83 -11.16 -4.08
CA PRO A 253 -16.44 -12.38 -4.79
C PRO A 253 -16.41 -12.22 -6.32
N HIS A 254 -17.40 -11.54 -6.90
CA HIS A 254 -17.50 -11.38 -8.35
C HIS A 254 -16.46 -10.41 -8.90
N ASP A 255 -16.25 -9.27 -8.25
CA ASP A 255 -15.26 -8.28 -8.68
C ASP A 255 -13.83 -8.76 -8.42
N TYR A 256 -13.63 -9.50 -7.33
CA TYR A 256 -12.38 -10.19 -7.08
C TYR A 256 -12.04 -11.16 -8.21
N LEU A 257 -12.98 -12.02 -8.62
CA LEU A 257 -12.74 -13.01 -9.67
C LEU A 257 -12.34 -12.34 -11.00
N LYS A 258 -13.00 -11.23 -11.37
CA LYS A 258 -12.64 -10.45 -12.58
C LYS A 258 -11.20 -9.93 -12.51
N VAL A 259 -10.81 -9.36 -11.38
CA VAL A 259 -9.44 -8.84 -11.19
C VAL A 259 -8.42 -9.96 -11.11
N ALA A 260 -8.71 -11.06 -10.41
CA ALA A 260 -7.83 -12.22 -10.36
C ALA A 260 -7.60 -12.81 -11.76
N ALA A 261 -8.65 -12.96 -12.57
CA ALA A 261 -8.53 -13.40 -13.96
C ALA A 261 -7.71 -12.41 -14.81
N LEU A 262 -7.92 -11.10 -14.64
CA LEU A 262 -7.10 -10.07 -15.30
C LEU A 262 -5.63 -10.19 -14.89
N TYR A 263 -5.34 -10.38 -13.60
CA TYR A 263 -3.96 -10.51 -13.09
C TYR A 263 -3.25 -11.72 -13.69
N VAL A 264 -3.94 -12.87 -13.80
CA VAL A 264 -3.40 -14.04 -14.50
C VAL A 264 -3.06 -13.68 -15.95
N GLY A 265 -3.97 -13.01 -16.67
CA GLY A 265 -3.74 -12.57 -18.04
C GLY A 265 -2.58 -11.58 -18.18
N LEU A 266 -2.48 -10.60 -17.28
CA LEU A 266 -1.40 -9.60 -17.27
C LEU A 266 -0.05 -10.22 -16.91
N VAL A 267 0.01 -11.14 -15.95
CA VAL A 267 1.23 -11.86 -15.60
C VAL A 267 1.68 -12.77 -16.74
N ALA A 268 0.76 -13.52 -17.34
CA ALA A 268 1.04 -14.35 -18.50
C ALA A 268 1.53 -13.51 -19.70
N GLY A 269 0.85 -12.39 -19.99
CA GLY A 269 1.25 -11.43 -21.01
C GLY A 269 2.61 -10.80 -20.74
N MET A 270 2.89 -10.42 -19.50
CA MET A 270 4.20 -9.90 -19.09
C MET A 270 5.28 -10.98 -19.27
N GLY A 271 5.01 -12.22 -18.87
CA GLY A 271 5.93 -13.36 -19.04
C GLY A 271 6.23 -13.63 -20.51
N PHE A 272 5.19 -13.70 -21.35
CA PHE A 272 5.30 -13.88 -22.79
C PHE A 272 6.09 -12.76 -23.46
N TRP A 273 5.78 -11.49 -23.13
CA TRP A 273 6.51 -10.33 -23.62
C TRP A 273 7.99 -10.38 -23.22
N LYS A 274 8.27 -10.67 -21.95
CA LYS A 274 9.65 -10.80 -21.45
C LYS A 274 10.42 -11.92 -22.14
N ALA A 275 9.77 -13.02 -22.50
CA ALA A 275 10.40 -14.14 -23.19
C ALA A 275 10.63 -13.87 -24.69
N THR A 276 9.68 -13.21 -25.36
CA THR A 276 9.70 -13.07 -26.83
C THR A 276 10.30 -11.77 -27.33
N ALA A 277 10.24 -10.67 -26.56
CA ALA A 277 10.76 -9.37 -26.99
C ALA A 277 12.23 -9.39 -27.44
N PRO A 278 13.16 -10.07 -26.73
CA PRO A 278 14.56 -10.16 -27.18
C PRO A 278 14.72 -10.93 -28.50
N VAL A 279 13.84 -11.90 -28.76
CA VAL A 279 13.89 -12.75 -29.96
C VAL A 279 13.46 -11.95 -31.19
N TRP A 280 12.39 -11.17 -31.08
CA TRP A 280 11.83 -10.42 -32.22
C TRP A 280 12.53 -9.09 -32.49
N LEU A 281 13.00 -8.42 -31.43
CA LEU A 281 13.48 -7.04 -31.51
C LEU A 281 14.98 -6.91 -31.14
N GLY A 282 15.66 -8.02 -30.84
CA GLY A 282 17.08 -8.04 -30.49
C GLY A 282 17.40 -7.12 -29.30
N LEU A 283 18.40 -6.25 -29.49
CA LEU A 283 18.85 -5.28 -28.48
C LEU A 283 17.76 -4.23 -28.15
N PHE A 284 16.95 -3.83 -29.14
CA PHE A 284 15.81 -2.93 -28.90
C PHE A 284 14.74 -3.60 -28.04
N GLY A 285 14.56 -4.92 -28.17
CA GLY A 285 13.68 -5.72 -27.33
C GLY A 285 14.08 -5.66 -25.86
N LEU A 286 15.39 -5.67 -25.56
CA LEU A 286 15.90 -5.54 -24.19
C LEU A 286 15.59 -4.16 -23.59
N LEU A 287 15.69 -3.09 -24.37
CA LEU A 287 15.38 -1.72 -23.92
C LEU A 287 13.87 -1.51 -23.67
N ILE A 288 13.02 -2.01 -24.57
CA ILE A 288 11.56 -1.82 -24.48
C ILE A 288 10.90 -2.81 -23.49
N ARG A 289 11.57 -3.93 -23.18
CA ARG A 289 11.10 -4.92 -22.18
C ARG A 289 10.76 -4.29 -20.83
N GLY A 290 11.56 -3.31 -20.43
CA GLY A 290 11.43 -2.60 -19.18
C GLY A 290 10.17 -1.74 -19.08
N PRO A 291 10.03 -0.68 -19.89
CA PRO A 291 8.88 0.21 -19.84
C PRO A 291 7.55 -0.55 -20.01
N VAL A 292 7.48 -1.49 -20.96
CA VAL A 292 6.29 -2.31 -21.18
C VAL A 292 5.99 -3.19 -19.96
N GLY A 293 7.02 -3.73 -19.31
CA GLY A 293 6.88 -4.44 -18.03
C GLY A 293 6.26 -3.57 -16.93
N CYS A 294 6.65 -2.30 -16.84
CA CYS A 294 6.03 -1.36 -15.91
C CYS A 294 4.55 -1.10 -16.22
N LEU A 295 4.17 -1.01 -17.50
CA LEU A 295 2.77 -0.85 -17.90
C LEU A 295 1.89 -2.02 -17.42
N PHE A 296 2.37 -3.26 -17.46
CA PHE A 296 1.63 -4.40 -16.90
C PHE A 296 1.37 -4.21 -15.39
N VAL A 297 2.35 -3.70 -14.64
CA VAL A 297 2.19 -3.41 -13.21
C VAL A 297 1.26 -2.23 -12.98
N PHE A 298 1.29 -1.20 -13.84
CA PHE A 298 0.35 -0.09 -13.78
C PHE A 298 -1.09 -0.55 -14.08
N ALA A 299 -1.28 -1.48 -15.01
CA ALA A 299 -2.57 -2.12 -15.29
C ALA A 299 -3.10 -2.92 -14.09
N MET A 300 -2.23 -3.61 -13.39
CA MET A 300 -2.58 -4.26 -12.12
C MET A 300 -3.01 -3.23 -11.07
N ALA A 301 -2.21 -2.18 -10.84
CA ALA A 301 -2.49 -1.14 -9.85
C ALA A 301 -3.80 -0.38 -10.13
N THR A 302 -4.02 0.03 -11.38
CA THR A 302 -5.21 0.77 -11.82
C THR A 302 -6.48 -0.07 -11.70
N SER A 303 -6.45 -1.33 -12.16
CA SER A 303 -7.61 -2.22 -12.05
C SER A 303 -7.98 -2.52 -10.60
N LEU A 304 -6.97 -2.71 -9.73
CA LEU A 304 -7.19 -2.92 -8.29
C LEU A 304 -7.71 -1.66 -7.60
N GLY A 305 -7.13 -0.49 -7.90
CA GLY A 305 -7.62 0.81 -7.42
C GLY A 305 -9.07 1.07 -7.81
N GLY A 306 -9.46 0.72 -9.04
CA GLY A 306 -10.84 0.81 -9.50
C GLY A 306 -11.79 -0.10 -8.71
N VAL A 307 -11.37 -1.33 -8.38
CA VAL A 307 -12.18 -2.21 -7.50
C VAL A 307 -12.32 -1.66 -6.10
N ILE A 308 -11.25 -1.09 -5.53
CA ILE A 308 -11.33 -0.42 -4.23
C ILE A 308 -12.33 0.72 -4.31
N HIS A 309 -12.23 1.59 -5.32
CA HIS A 309 -13.13 2.74 -5.49
C HIS A 309 -14.60 2.31 -5.54
N ARG A 310 -14.92 1.26 -6.30
CA ARG A 310 -16.29 0.74 -6.46
C ARG A 310 -16.83 0.03 -5.22
N ASN A 311 -15.97 -0.57 -4.39
CA ASN A 311 -16.37 -1.42 -3.27
C ASN A 311 -15.93 -0.89 -1.88
N ARG A 312 -15.65 0.42 -1.76
CA ARG A 312 -15.15 1.04 -0.50
C ARG A 312 -16.01 0.71 0.72
N THR A 313 -17.33 0.80 0.56
CA THR A 313 -18.31 0.54 1.63
C THR A 313 -18.28 -0.91 2.11
N GLU A 314 -18.15 -1.88 1.20
CA GLU A 314 -18.10 -3.31 1.52
C GLU A 314 -16.75 -3.71 2.14
N LEU A 315 -15.67 -3.08 1.70
CA LEU A 315 -14.32 -3.29 2.22
C LEU A 315 -14.13 -2.61 3.59
N GLY A 316 -14.95 -1.62 3.94
CA GLY A 316 -14.84 -0.87 5.19
C GLY A 316 -13.65 0.10 5.19
N ILE A 317 -13.36 0.70 4.03
CA ILE A 317 -12.25 1.64 3.77
C ILE A 317 -12.81 3.01 3.41
#